data_AF-A0A0J5GS88-F1
#
_entry.id   AF-A0A0J5GS88-F1
#
_cell.length_a   1.000
_cell.length_b   1.000
_cell.length_c   1.000
_cell.angle_alpha   90.00
_cell.angle_beta   90.00
_cell.angle_gamma   90.00
#
_symmetry.space_group_name_H-M   'P 1'
#
loop_
_entity.id
_entity.type
_entity.pdbx_description
1 polymer ?
#
loop_
_entity_poly.entity_id
_entity_poly.type
_entity_poly.pdbx_seq_one_letter_code
_entity_poly.pdbx_strand_id
1 'polypeptide(L)'
;MGLFFQKGKRIKSSRPINVIRFILLIGVFTLLVIGYRDDFNFTYLGIASILVGITNLGNGAESHYYGEKKKVYVPEYLLSLLFLFIGSTYLA
;
A
#
# COMPACT_ATOMS: atom_id res chain seq x y z
N MET A 1 18.00 -32.49 -2.30
CA MET A 1 17.51 -31.10 -2.45
C MET A 1 16.54 -31.07 -3.62
N GLY A 2 15.26 -30.72 -3.54
CA GLY A 2 14.43 -30.25 -2.43
C GLY A 2 12.98 -30.72 -2.67
N LEU A 3 12.40 -31.34 -1.64
CA LEU A 3 11.13 -32.08 -1.64
C LEU A 3 9.88 -31.18 -1.47
N PHE A 4 9.98 -29.86 -1.65
CA PHE A 4 8.91 -28.94 -1.22
C PHE A 4 8.62 -27.76 -2.16
N PHE A 5 8.97 -27.85 -3.45
CA PHE A 5 8.42 -26.92 -4.45
C PHE A 5 7.13 -27.49 -5.05
N GLN A 6 6.17 -27.82 -4.19
CA GLN A 6 4.79 -27.85 -4.64
C GLN A 6 4.44 -26.41 -5.00
N LYS A 7 4.23 -26.14 -6.29
CA LYS A 7 3.63 -24.90 -6.80
C LYS A 7 2.22 -24.81 -6.20
N GLY A 8 2.14 -24.38 -4.94
CA GLY A 8 0.90 -24.20 -4.23
C GLY A 8 0.00 -23.29 -5.06
N LYS A 9 -1.25 -23.73 -5.25
CA LYS A 9 -2.30 -22.94 -5.92
C LYS A 9 -2.22 -21.49 -5.42
N ARG A 10 -1.90 -20.57 -6.33
CA ARG A 10 -1.80 -19.13 -6.07
C ARG A 10 -3.16 -18.60 -5.63
N ILE A 11 -3.37 -18.42 -4.34
CA ILE A 11 -4.53 -17.68 -3.84
C ILE A 11 -4.03 -16.25 -3.61
N LYS A 12 -4.21 -15.42 -4.64
CA LYS A 12 -3.61 -14.08 -4.83
C LYS A 12 -3.84 -13.07 -3.69
N SER A 13 -4.79 -13.35 -2.80
CA SER A 13 -4.95 -12.65 -1.54
C SER A 13 -5.98 -13.39 -0.71
N SER A 14 -5.83 -13.40 0.61
CA SER A 14 -6.92 -13.86 1.46
C SER A 14 -8.03 -12.81 1.41
N ARG A 15 -9.30 -13.24 1.30
CA ARG A 15 -10.48 -12.34 1.35
C ARG A 15 -10.37 -11.23 2.42
N PRO A 16 -9.86 -11.46 3.65
CA PRO A 16 -9.71 -10.39 4.65
C PRO A 16 -8.70 -9.30 4.28
N ILE A 17 -7.59 -9.59 3.59
CA ILE A 17 -6.59 -8.58 3.21
C ILE A 17 -7.21 -7.56 2.25
N ASN A 18 -7.99 -8.02 1.27
CA ASN A 18 -8.70 -7.12 0.36
C ASN A 18 -9.75 -6.25 1.07
N VAL A 19 -10.41 -6.77 2.11
CA VAL A 19 -11.35 -5.97 2.92
C VAL A 19 -10.63 -4.88 3.70
N ILE A 20 -9.50 -5.20 4.34
CA ILE A 20 -8.66 -4.22 5.05
C ILE A 20 -8.20 -3.12 4.09
N ARG A 21 -7.74 -3.49 2.89
CA ARG A 21 -7.36 -2.52 1.85
C ARG A 21 -8.50 -1.58 1.47
N PHE A 22 -9.71 -2.13 1.32
CA PHE A 22 -10.87 -1.33 0.97
C PHE A 22 -11.22 -0.31 2.06
N ILE A 23 -11.15 -0.72 3.33
CA ILE A 23 -11.36 0.17 4.48
C ILE A 23 -10.28 1.26 4.52
N LEU A 24 -9.01 0.90 4.30
CA LEU A 24 -7.91 1.87 4.22
C LEU A 24 -8.12 2.89 3.09
N LEU A 25 -8.62 2.44 1.94
CA LEU A 25 -8.89 3.31 0.79
C LEU A 25 -10.01 4.31 1.10
N ILE A 26 -11.07 3.87 1.79
CA ILE A 26 -12.12 4.77 2.30
C ILE A 26 -11.53 5.77 3.30
N GLY A 27 -10.64 5.32 4.19
CA GLY A 27 -9.95 6.19 5.15
C GLY A 27 -9.11 7.28 4.45
N VAL A 28 -8.32 6.91 3.45
CA VAL A 28 -7.54 7.84 2.62
C VAL A 28 -8.47 8.84 1.93
N PHE A 29 -9.55 8.38 1.32
CA PHE A 29 -10.51 9.27 0.65
C PHE A 29 -11.15 10.26 1.63
N THR A 30 -11.49 9.80 2.83
CA THR A 30 -12.04 10.65 3.90
C THR A 30 -11.04 11.71 4.34
N LEU A 31 -9.78 11.33 4.54
CA LEU A 31 -8.70 12.28 4.89
C LEU A 31 -8.46 13.32 3.80
N LEU A 32 -8.54 12.93 2.52
CA LEU A 32 -8.43 13.87 1.41
C LEU A 32 -9.60 14.86 1.36
N VAL A 33 -10.82 14.40 1.61
CA VAL A 33 -12.02 15.27 1.66
C VAL A 33 -11.95 16.24 2.84
N ILE A 34 -11.52 15.77 4.02
CA ILE A 34 -11.33 16.63 5.21
C ILE A 34 -10.22 17.64 4.94
N GLY A 35 -9.06 17.19 4.45
CA GLY A 35 -7.95 18.06 4.12
C GLY A 35 -8.31 19.12 3.08
N TYR A 36 -9.12 18.77 2.08
CA TYR A 36 -9.63 19.75 1.10
C TYR A 36 -10.56 20.79 1.73
N ARG A 37 -11.41 20.39 2.68
CA ARG A 37 -12.31 21.33 3.40
C ARG A 37 -11.57 22.21 4.40
N ASP A 38 -10.50 21.70 4.98
CA ASP A 38 -9.65 22.40 5.95
C ASP A 38 -8.50 23.12 5.23
N ASP A 39 -8.81 23.93 4.22
CA ASP A 39 -7.86 24.77 3.47
C ASP A 39 -6.59 24.05 2.96
N PHE A 40 -6.75 22.81 2.45
CA PHE A 40 -5.62 21.97 2.03
C PHE A 40 -4.61 21.70 3.14
N ASN A 41 -5.09 21.46 4.36
CA ASN A 41 -4.23 21.13 5.49
C ASN A 41 -3.31 19.93 5.16
N PHE A 42 -2.02 20.26 5.06
CA PHE A 42 -0.96 19.36 4.62
C PHE A 42 -0.76 18.18 5.58
N THR A 43 -1.16 18.29 6.84
CA THR A 43 -1.08 17.20 7.80
C THR A 43 -1.95 16.02 7.38
N TYR A 44 -3.18 16.25 6.92
CA TYR A 44 -4.06 15.17 6.44
C TYR A 44 -3.54 14.55 5.14
N LEU A 45 -2.95 15.36 4.25
CA LEU A 45 -2.26 14.88 3.05
C LEU A 45 -1.04 14.03 3.39
N GLY A 46 -0.27 14.40 4.41
CA GLY A 46 0.85 13.64 4.93
C GLY A 46 0.41 12.27 5.47
N ILE A 47 -0.60 12.25 6.34
CA ILE A 47 -1.15 11.01 6.91
C ILE A 47 -1.74 10.11 5.81
N ALA A 48 -2.50 10.67 4.87
CA ALA A 48 -3.05 9.93 3.74
C ALA A 48 -1.93 9.32 2.88
N SER A 49 -0.86 10.08 2.63
CA SER A 49 0.30 9.61 1.86
C SER A 49 1.02 8.47 2.58
N ILE A 50 1.21 8.54 3.90
CA ILE A 50 1.78 7.43 4.68
C ILE A 50 0.92 6.17 4.58
N LEU A 51 -0.40 6.28 4.73
CA LEU A 51 -1.32 5.15 4.64
C LEU A 51 -1.28 4.46 3.27
N VAL A 52 -1.22 5.25 2.19
CA VAL A 52 -1.04 4.73 0.82
C VAL A 52 0.32 4.04 0.69
N GLY A 53 1.38 4.63 1.25
CA GLY A 53 2.72 4.06 1.28
C GLY A 53 2.77 2.68 1.94
N ILE A 54 2.21 2.55 3.14
CA ILE A 54 2.12 1.28 3.89
C ILE A 54 1.31 0.24 3.11
N THR A 55 0.18 0.66 2.53
CA THR A 55 -0.68 -0.24 1.75
C THR A 55 0.07 -0.80 0.54
N ASN A 56 0.77 0.06 -0.21
CA ASN A 56 1.59 -0.37 -1.35
C ASN A 56 2.78 -1.25 -0.93
N LEU A 57 3.33 -1.05 0.26
CA LEU A 57 4.38 -1.92 0.80
C LEU A 57 3.85 -3.34 1.01
N GLY A 58 2.66 -3.44 1.61
CA GLY A 58 1.96 -4.71 1.79
C GLY A 58 1.62 -5.39 0.46
N ASN A 59 1.23 -4.63 -0.56
CA ASN A 59 1.00 -5.13 -1.92
C ASN A 59 2.30 -5.67 -2.54
N GLY A 60 3.37 -4.89 -2.49
CA GLY A 60 4.68 -5.30 -3.00
C GLY A 60 5.21 -6.55 -2.32
N ALA A 61 5.06 -6.64 -1.00
CA ALA A 61 5.40 -7.83 -0.22
C ALA A 61 4.57 -9.03 -0.67
N GLU A 62 3.25 -8.89 -0.76
CA GLU A 62 2.36 -9.95 -1.21
C GLU A 62 2.71 -10.43 -2.63
N SER A 63 2.89 -9.52 -3.58
CA SER A 63 3.32 -9.80 -4.95
C SER A 63 4.69 -10.47 -5.03
N HIS A 64 5.64 -10.08 -4.17
CA HIS A 64 6.96 -10.70 -4.07
C HIS A 64 6.87 -12.14 -3.55
N TYR A 65 6.12 -12.36 -2.46
CA TYR A 65 5.91 -13.68 -1.86
C TYR A 65 5.17 -14.64 -2.80
N TYR A 66 4.20 -14.16 -3.59
CA TYR A 66 3.50 -14.99 -4.57
C TYR A 66 4.28 -15.24 -5.87
N GLY A 67 5.53 -14.76 -5.95
CA GLY A 67 6.39 -14.97 -7.11
C GLY A 67 5.85 -14.28 -8.37
N GLU A 68 5.17 -13.15 -8.21
CA GLU A 68 4.77 -12.33 -9.34
C GLU A 68 6.00 -11.75 -10.07
N LYS A 69 5.80 -11.33 -11.32
CA LYS A 69 6.91 -10.84 -12.14
C LYS A 69 7.52 -9.60 -11.48
N LYS A 70 8.84 -9.42 -11.60
CA LYS A 70 9.58 -8.24 -11.11
C LYS A 70 8.94 -6.91 -11.52
N LYS A 71 8.32 -6.85 -12.69
CA LYS A 71 7.62 -5.67 -13.21
C LYS A 71 6.38 -5.27 -12.41
N VAL A 72 5.87 -6.12 -11.52
CA VAL A 72 4.67 -5.85 -10.71
C VAL A 72 5.07 -5.38 -9.31
N TYR A 73 5.88 -6.16 -8.58
CA TYR A 73 6.22 -5.81 -7.19
C TYR A 73 7.22 -4.65 -7.08
N VAL A 74 8.12 -4.45 -8.05
CA VAL A 74 9.11 -3.35 -8.02
C VAL A 74 8.46 -1.96 -8.04
N PRO A 75 7.52 -1.65 -8.97
CA PRO A 75 6.84 -0.36 -8.91
C PRO A 75 5.96 -0.21 -7.66
N GLU A 76 5.40 -1.28 -7.10
CA GLU A 76 4.66 -1.24 -5.83
C GLU A 76 5.55 -0.79 -4.66
N TYR A 77 6.76 -1.35 -4.55
CA TYR A 77 7.74 -0.89 -3.55
C TYR A 77 8.24 0.53 -3.82
N LEU A 78 8.45 0.90 -5.08
CA LEU A 78 8.91 2.24 -5.43
C LEU A 78 7.85 3.29 -5.08
N LEU A 79 6.58 3.03 -5.42
CA LEU A 79 5.45 3.86 -5.02
C LEU A 79 5.33 3.93 -3.50
N SER A 80 5.51 2.80 -2.80
CA SER A 80 5.51 2.76 -1.35
C SER A 80 6.53 3.72 -0.75
N LEU A 81 7.80 3.64 -1.18
CA LEU A 81 8.86 4.53 -0.72
C LEU A 81 8.56 6.00 -1.05
N LEU A 82 8.06 6.27 -2.25
CA LEU A 82 7.74 7.62 -2.71
C LEU A 82 6.64 8.25 -1.84
N PHE A 83 5.56 7.52 -1.57
CA PHE A 83 4.45 8.00 -0.73
C PHE A 83 4.84 8.13 0.75
N LEU A 84 5.66 7.22 1.28
CA LEU A 84 6.22 7.36 2.63
C LEU A 84 7.12 8.59 2.75
N PHE A 85 7.96 8.83 1.74
CA PHE A 85 8.82 10.01 1.68
C PHE A 85 7.98 11.29 1.65
N ILE A 86 7.04 11.41 0.71
CA ILE A 86 6.11 12.55 0.64
C ILE A 86 5.37 12.75 1.96
N GLY A 87 4.83 11.66 2.52
CA GLY A 87 4.13 11.70 3.80
C GLY A 87 5.01 12.24 4.93
N SER A 88 6.26 11.79 5.01
CA SER A 88 7.22 12.29 5.99
C SER A 88 7.55 13.77 5.80
N THR A 89 7.61 14.28 4.57
CA THR A 89 7.89 15.71 4.33
C THR A 89 6.75 16.63 4.73
N TYR A 90 5.51 16.15 4.75
CA TYR A 90 4.35 16.95 5.18
C TYR A 90 4.08 16.86 6.69
N LEU A 91 4.73 15.94 7.39
CA LEU A 91 4.58 15.71 8.84
C LEU A 91 5.80 16.12 9.66
N ALA A 92 6.94 16.38 9.01
CA ALA A 92 8.17 16.92 9.60
C ALA A 92 8.12 18.45 9.64
#